data_AF-A0AAP6Y1S8-F1
#
_entry.id   AF-A0AAP6Y1S8-F1
#
_cell.length_a   1.000
_cell.length_b   1.000
_cell.length_c   1.000
_cell.angle_alpha   90.00
_cell.angle_beta   90.00
_cell.angle_gamma   90.00
#
_symmetry.space_group_name_H-M   'P 1'
#
loop_
_entity.id
_entity.type
_entity.pdbx_description
1 polymer ?
#
loop_
_entity_poly.entity_id
_entity_poly.type
_entity_poly.pdbx_seq_one_letter_code
_entity_poly.pdbx_strand_id
1 'polypeptide(L)'
;MSIDLWVSVGLAIPLAVIANIFTPKIQSWLEGRGKKRSKQRTQELQKELDELTEYQESPEKFHQYLLGVVIRATYIGSLVGIFAGITYILTRFAREFIYFDFANIVFSLTGQVVSMIGAVMIINVCGEAIRRINSLKNYSSVSSDLESKLKQSEEN
;
A
#
# COMPACT_ATOMS: atom_id res chain seq x y z
N MET A 1 -16.34 -39.16 -40.82
CA MET A 1 -16.96 -39.08 -39.48
C MET A 1 -15.85 -38.66 -38.53
N SER A 2 -16.07 -37.53 -37.86
CA SER A 2 -15.08 -36.58 -37.36
C SER A 2 -14.28 -37.10 -36.16
N ILE A 3 -12.97 -37.29 -36.38
CA ILE A 3 -11.95 -37.57 -35.35
C ILE A 3 -11.97 -36.49 -34.25
N ASP A 4 -12.40 -35.26 -34.58
CA ASP A 4 -12.59 -34.15 -33.65
C ASP A 4 -13.55 -34.46 -32.49
N LEU A 5 -14.58 -35.28 -32.71
CA LEU A 5 -15.57 -35.62 -31.68
C LEU A 5 -15.03 -36.63 -30.65
N TRP A 6 -14.15 -37.54 -31.08
CA TRP A 6 -13.48 -38.49 -30.19
C TRP A 6 -12.34 -37.84 -29.40
N VAL A 7 -11.62 -36.90 -30.03
CA VAL A 7 -10.56 -36.14 -29.36
C VAL A 7 -11.16 -35.17 -28.32
N SER A 8 -12.30 -34.52 -28.61
CA SER A 8 -12.95 -33.63 -27.64
C SER A 8 -13.51 -34.37 -26.43
N VAL A 9 -14.09 -35.56 -26.62
CA VAL A 9 -14.60 -36.41 -25.53
C VAL A 9 -13.45 -37.04 -24.73
N GLY A 10 -12.37 -37.46 -25.42
CA GLY A 10 -11.17 -38.03 -24.78
C GLY A 10 -10.39 -37.02 -23.94
N LEU A 11 -10.44 -35.72 -24.25
CA LEU A 11 -9.80 -34.65 -23.47
C LEU A 11 -10.66 -34.14 -22.30
N ALA A 12 -11.98 -34.27 -22.38
CA ALA A 12 -12.89 -33.85 -21.32
C ALA A 12 -12.71 -34.68 -20.03
N ILE A 13 -12.43 -35.98 -20.17
CA ILE A 13 -12.25 -36.90 -19.03
C ILE A 13 -10.99 -36.55 -18.21
N PRO A 14 -9.79 -36.38 -18.81
CA PRO A 14 -8.60 -35.93 -18.07
C PRO A 14 -8.76 -34.55 -17.44
N LEU A 15 -9.39 -33.60 -18.15
CA LEU A 15 -9.63 -32.25 -17.63
C LEU A 15 -10.53 -32.26 -16.40
N ALA A 16 -11.59 -33.09 -16.40
CA ALA A 16 -12.45 -33.26 -15.23
C ALA A 16 -11.69 -33.88 -14.03
N VAL A 17 -10.82 -34.85 -14.27
CA VAL A 17 -9.98 -35.45 -13.22
C VAL A 17 -8.97 -34.45 -12.66
N ILE A 18 -8.33 -33.65 -13.52
CA ILE A 18 -7.40 -32.58 -13.11
C ILE A 18 -8.12 -31.52 -12.29
N ALA A 19 -9.32 -31.09 -12.72
CA ALA A 19 -10.13 -30.13 -11.98
C ALA A 19 -10.50 -30.66 -10.58
N ASN A 20 -10.87 -31.95 -10.47
CA ASN A 20 -11.26 -32.55 -9.20
C ASN A 20 -10.07 -32.73 -8.23
N ILE A 21 -8.86 -32.94 -8.75
CA ILE A 21 -7.61 -32.99 -7.95
C ILE A 21 -7.16 -31.59 -7.50
N PHE A 22 -7.35 -30.56 -8.32
CA PHE A 22 -6.90 -29.19 -8.01
C PHE A 22 -7.89 -28.41 -7.14
N THR A 23 -9.19 -28.67 -7.24
CA THR A 23 -10.24 -27.99 -6.47
C THR A 23 -9.99 -28.03 -4.95
N PRO A 24 -9.72 -29.17 -4.30
CA PRO A 24 -9.50 -29.19 -2.84
C PRO A 24 -8.20 -28.47 -2.43
N LYS A 25 -7.17 -28.45 -3.28
CA LYS A 25 -5.92 -27.73 -3.00
C LYS A 25 -6.08 -26.21 -3.09
N ILE A 26 -6.87 -25.72 -4.05
CA ILE A 26 -7.15 -24.29 -4.19
C ILE A 26 -8.08 -23.82 -3.06
N GLN A 27 -9.08 -24.63 -2.69
CA GLN A 27 -10.00 -24.33 -1.61
C GLN A 27 -9.29 -24.30 -0.25
N SER A 28 -8.46 -25.30 0.06
CA SER A 28 -7.63 -25.29 1.29
C SER A 28 -6.59 -24.17 1.33
N TRP A 29 -6.05 -23.74 0.18
CA TRP A 29 -5.15 -22.58 0.11
C TRP A 29 -5.88 -21.25 0.33
N LEU A 30 -7.10 -21.11 -0.17
CA LEU A 30 -7.97 -19.95 0.10
C LEU A 30 -8.40 -19.89 1.57
N GLU A 31 -8.80 -21.02 2.14
CA GLU A 31 -9.20 -21.14 3.55
C GLU A 31 -8.01 -20.90 4.50
N GLY A 32 -6.81 -21.37 4.13
CA GLY A 32 -5.57 -21.09 4.86
C GLY A 32 -5.18 -19.61 4.85
N ARG A 33 -5.47 -18.88 3.75
CA ARG A 33 -5.27 -17.42 3.66
C ARG A 33 -6.29 -16.64 4.49
N GLY A 34 -7.54 -17.08 4.56
CA GLY A 34 -8.58 -16.45 5.37
C GLY A 34 -8.23 -16.43 6.86
N LYS A 35 -7.85 -17.59 7.41
CA LYS A 35 -7.44 -17.70 8.82
C LYS A 35 -6.15 -16.92 9.13
N LYS A 36 -5.18 -16.92 8.21
CA LYS A 36 -3.93 -16.16 8.38
C LYS A 36 -4.16 -14.65 8.34
N ARG A 37 -5.04 -14.17 7.46
CA ARG A 37 -5.44 -12.75 7.40
C ARG A 37 -6.24 -12.30 8.61
N SER A 38 -7.15 -13.14 9.12
CA SER A 38 -7.91 -12.82 10.34
C SER A 38 -6.95 -12.63 11.51
N LYS A 39 -6.04 -13.60 11.74
CA LYS A 39 -5.04 -13.51 12.81
C LYS A 39 -4.09 -12.31 12.65
N GLN A 40 -3.66 -11.99 11.43
CA GLN A 40 -2.84 -10.81 11.16
C GLN A 40 -3.60 -9.52 11.46
N ARG A 41 -4.88 -9.44 11.10
CA ARG A 41 -5.72 -8.27 11.38
C ARG A 41 -5.94 -8.06 12.87
N THR A 42 -6.19 -9.12 13.64
CA THR A 42 -6.30 -9.02 15.10
C THR A 42 -4.98 -8.56 15.72
N GLN A 43 -3.85 -9.08 15.25
CA GLN A 43 -2.53 -8.64 15.69
C GLN A 43 -2.23 -7.17 15.35
N GLU A 44 -2.64 -6.72 14.16
CA GLU A 44 -2.49 -5.32 13.74
C GLU A 44 -3.34 -4.39 14.61
N LEU A 45 -4.60 -4.76 14.90
CA LEU A 45 -5.50 -3.98 15.77
C LEU A 45 -4.99 -3.93 17.21
N GLN A 46 -4.50 -5.06 17.74
CA GLN A 46 -3.90 -5.10 19.08
C GLN A 46 -2.67 -4.19 19.13
N LYS A 47 -1.79 -4.28 18.12
CA LYS A 47 -0.60 -3.43 18.04
C LYS A 47 -0.95 -1.95 17.94
N GLU A 48 -2.00 -1.58 17.19
CA GLU A 48 -2.46 -0.20 17.09
C GLU A 48 -2.98 0.31 18.44
N LEU A 49 -3.72 -0.51 19.18
CA LEU A 49 -4.20 -0.18 20.53
C LEU A 49 -3.05 -0.04 21.52
N ASP A 50 -2.08 -0.96 21.50
CA ASP A 50 -0.89 -0.92 22.34
C ASP A 50 -0.06 0.34 22.05
N GLU A 51 0.19 0.66 20.77
CA GLU A 51 0.91 1.86 20.32
C GLU A 51 0.18 3.16 20.75
N LEU A 52 -1.14 3.22 20.59
CA LEU A 52 -1.94 4.38 21.01
C LEU A 52 -1.89 4.59 22.53
N THR A 53 -1.94 3.50 23.30
CA THR A 53 -1.87 3.55 24.76
C THR A 53 -0.49 4.00 25.21
N GLU A 54 0.58 3.47 24.59
CA GLU A 54 1.96 3.90 24.84
C GLU A 54 2.17 5.39 24.53
N TYR A 55 1.58 5.90 23.45
CA TYR A 55 1.65 7.33 23.11
C TYR A 55 0.85 8.22 24.04
N GLN A 56 -0.24 7.72 24.63
CA GLN A 56 -0.99 8.44 25.65
C GLN A 56 -0.25 8.51 26.98
N GLU A 57 0.36 7.40 27.40
CA GLU A 57 1.13 7.30 28.65
C GLU A 57 2.46 8.05 28.57
N SER A 58 3.10 8.07 27.40
CA SER A 58 4.42 8.68 27.17
C SER A 58 4.39 9.70 26.02
N PRO A 59 4.00 10.96 26.28
CA PRO A 59 3.99 12.02 25.27
C PRO A 59 5.34 12.22 24.57
N GLU A 60 6.45 11.97 25.26
CA GLU A 60 7.80 12.09 24.69
C GLU A 60 8.02 11.16 23.49
N LYS A 61 7.56 9.91 23.58
CA LYS A 61 7.65 8.93 22.49
C LYS A 61 6.83 9.37 21.28
N PHE A 62 5.67 9.98 21.53
CA PHE A 62 4.83 10.54 20.47
C PHE A 62 5.51 11.72 19.76
N HIS A 63 6.18 12.61 20.50
CA HIS A 63 6.95 13.70 19.90
C HIS A 63 8.12 13.18 19.06
N GLN A 64 8.83 12.14 19.54
CA GLN A 64 9.90 11.49 18.76
C GLN A 64 9.36 10.87 17.46
N TYR A 65 8.19 10.22 17.53
CA TYR A 65 7.51 9.70 16.35
C TYR A 65 7.20 10.81 15.34
N LEU A 66 6.57 11.90 15.78
CA LEU A 66 6.25 13.05 14.92
C LEU A 66 7.50 13.68 14.31
N LEU A 67 8.57 13.82 15.08
CA LEU A 67 9.85 14.31 14.59
C LEU A 67 10.40 13.40 13.47
N GLY A 68 10.31 12.08 13.66
CA GLY A 68 10.68 11.10 12.64
C GLY A 68 9.86 11.23 11.36
N VAL A 69 8.55 11.48 11.47
CA VAL A 69 7.67 11.72 10.31
C VAL A 69 8.08 13.00 9.57
N VAL A 70 8.33 14.10 10.29
CA VAL A 70 8.77 15.38 9.71
C VAL A 70 10.09 15.22 8.97
N ILE A 71 11.06 14.51 9.57
CA ILE A 71 12.35 14.23 8.93
C ILE A 71 12.16 13.42 7.66
N ARG A 72 11.34 12.36 7.68
CA ARG A 72 11.06 11.54 6.49
C ARG A 72 10.38 12.35 5.38
N ALA A 73 9.37 13.14 5.72
CA ALA A 73 8.67 14.00 4.77
C ALA A 73 9.63 15.03 4.13
N THR A 74 10.49 15.65 4.94
CA THR A 74 11.51 16.61 4.49
C THR A 74 12.54 15.93 3.57
N TYR A 75 12.97 14.72 3.92
CA TYR A 75 13.92 13.94 3.12
C TYR A 75 13.33 13.56 1.75
N ILE A 76 12.10 13.03 1.73
CA ILE A 76 11.39 12.71 0.48
C ILE A 76 11.21 13.97 -0.37
N GLY A 77 10.75 15.08 0.24
CA GLY A 77 10.58 16.35 -0.45
C GLY A 77 11.88 16.88 -1.04
N SER A 78 12.99 16.77 -0.30
CA SER A 78 14.31 17.19 -0.78
C SER A 78 14.76 16.35 -1.97
N LEU A 79 14.61 15.03 -1.91
CA LEU A 79 14.94 14.14 -3.03
C LEU A 79 14.10 14.45 -4.27
N VAL A 80 12.79 14.57 -4.12
CA VAL A 80 11.88 14.91 -5.22
C VAL A 80 12.24 16.27 -5.81
N GLY A 81 12.58 17.25 -4.97
CA GLY A 81 13.02 18.58 -5.42
C GLY A 81 14.32 18.53 -6.23
N ILE A 82 15.30 17.75 -5.79
CA ILE A 82 16.55 17.54 -6.54
C ILE A 82 16.25 16.90 -7.90
N PHE A 83 15.46 15.82 -7.92
CA PHE A 83 15.08 15.16 -9.17
C PHE A 83 14.34 16.09 -10.12
N ALA A 84 13.34 16.83 -9.63
CA ALA A 84 12.60 17.79 -10.42
C ALA A 84 13.52 18.90 -10.98
N GLY A 85 14.47 19.39 -10.17
CA GLY A 85 15.47 20.38 -10.58
C GLY A 85 16.39 19.85 -11.69
N ILE A 86 16.89 18.62 -11.54
CA ILE A 86 17.71 17.97 -12.58
C ILE A 86 16.90 17.80 -13.87
N THR A 87 15.68 17.29 -13.78
CA THR A 87 14.80 17.11 -14.95
C THR A 87 14.51 18.44 -15.64
N TYR A 88 14.31 19.53 -14.89
CA TYR A 88 14.11 20.86 -15.45
C TYR A 88 15.34 21.36 -16.22
N ILE A 89 16.54 21.23 -15.62
CA ILE A 89 17.80 21.60 -16.25
C ILE A 89 18.02 20.79 -17.54
N LEU A 90 17.82 19.46 -17.48
CA LEU A 90 17.95 18.59 -18.64
C LEU A 90 16.95 18.94 -19.75
N THR A 91 15.71 19.26 -19.40
CA THR A 91 14.69 19.69 -20.38
C THR A 91 15.10 20.99 -21.07
N ARG A 92 15.68 21.93 -20.32
CA ARG A 92 16.17 23.19 -20.88
C ARG A 92 17.32 22.96 -21.86
N PHE A 93 18.30 22.14 -21.50
CA PHE A 93 19.39 21.78 -22.41
C PHE A 93 18.90 21.00 -23.63
N ALA A 94 17.99 20.04 -23.45
CA ALA A 94 17.42 19.25 -24.55
C ALA A 94 16.72 20.14 -25.58
N ARG A 95 16.02 21.19 -25.16
CA ARG A 95 15.35 22.14 -26.06
C ARG A 95 16.34 22.89 -26.98
N GLU A 96 17.56 23.16 -26.51
CA GLU A 96 18.57 23.87 -27.30
C GLU A 96 19.28 22.96 -28.32
N PHE A 97 19.36 21.64 -28.05
CA PHE A 97 20.09 20.68 -28.91
C PHE A 97 19.19 19.80 -29.79
N ILE A 98 17.94 19.54 -29.39
CA ILE A 98 17.05 18.57 -30.04
C ILE A 98 15.87 19.30 -30.67
N TYR A 99 15.85 19.39 -32.00
CA TYR A 99 14.77 19.99 -32.82
C TYR A 99 13.48 19.15 -32.87
N PHE A 100 13.41 18.02 -32.17
CA PHE A 100 12.20 17.19 -32.12
C PHE A 100 11.25 17.68 -31.02
N ASP A 101 10.16 18.33 -31.43
CA ASP A 101 9.10 18.81 -30.54
C ASP A 101 8.54 17.72 -29.62
N PHE A 102 8.46 16.48 -30.10
CA PHE A 102 7.97 15.35 -29.30
C PHE A 102 8.86 15.02 -28.10
N ALA A 103 10.19 15.09 -28.26
CA ALA A 103 11.13 14.83 -27.15
C ALA A 103 10.99 15.91 -26.07
N ASN A 104 10.85 17.17 -26.47
CA ASN A 104 10.65 18.30 -25.55
C ASN A 104 9.35 18.17 -24.73
N ILE A 105 8.27 17.71 -25.36
CA ILE A 105 6.99 17.45 -24.66
C ILE A 105 7.18 16.35 -23.61
N VAL A 106 7.77 15.22 -23.98
CA VAL A 106 7.98 14.07 -23.08
C VAL A 106 8.86 14.47 -21.89
N PHE A 107 9.97 15.15 -22.11
CA PHE A 107 10.85 15.61 -21.02
C PHE A 107 10.14 16.59 -20.08
N SER A 108 9.34 17.53 -20.60
CA SER A 108 8.60 18.48 -19.76
C SER A 108 7.57 17.79 -18.86
N LEU A 109 6.92 16.72 -19.36
CA LEU A 109 5.94 15.96 -18.59
C LEU A 109 6.57 15.11 -17.50
N THR A 110 7.77 14.57 -17.73
CA THR A 110 8.45 13.73 -16.72
C THR A 110 8.72 14.48 -15.42
N GLY A 111 9.13 15.75 -15.49
CA GLY A 111 9.37 16.56 -14.28
C GLY A 111 8.09 16.76 -13.46
N GLN A 112 6.97 17.05 -14.13
CA GLN A 112 5.68 17.24 -13.48
C GLN A 112 5.16 15.95 -12.83
N VAL A 113 5.31 14.80 -13.51
CA VAL A 113 4.90 13.50 -12.98
C VAL A 113 5.72 13.14 -11.75
N VAL A 114 7.03 13.37 -11.76
CA VAL A 114 7.90 13.12 -10.59
C VAL A 114 7.49 13.99 -9.41
N SER A 115 7.22 15.28 -9.63
CA SER A 115 6.72 16.17 -8.58
C SER A 115 5.36 15.73 -8.03
N MET A 116 4.45 15.26 -8.90
CA MET A 116 3.13 14.76 -8.48
C MET A 116 3.26 13.50 -7.60
N ILE A 117 4.09 12.53 -8.02
CA ILE A 117 4.34 11.31 -7.24
C ILE A 117 4.95 11.68 -5.88
N GLY A 118 5.92 12.59 -5.87
CA GLY A 118 6.54 13.07 -4.64
C GLY A 118 5.54 13.73 -3.69
N ALA A 119 4.65 14.58 -4.21
CA ALA A 119 3.60 15.20 -3.42
C ALA A 119 2.65 14.15 -2.80
N VAL A 120 2.25 13.14 -3.58
CA VAL A 120 1.40 12.04 -3.08
C VAL A 120 2.10 11.25 -1.97
N MET A 121 3.40 10.96 -2.11
CA MET A 121 4.17 10.28 -1.06
C MET A 121 4.22 11.09 0.23
N ILE A 122 4.47 12.40 0.15
CA ILE A 122 4.48 13.29 1.32
C ILE A 122 3.10 13.33 1.99
N ILE A 123 2.03 13.47 1.20
CA ILE A 123 0.66 13.46 1.71
C ILE A 123 0.35 12.14 2.42
N ASN A 124 0.80 11.00 1.88
CA ASN A 124 0.56 9.71 2.52
C ASN A 124 1.27 9.61 3.88
N VAL A 125 2.54 10.01 3.94
CA VAL A 125 3.35 10.02 5.17
C VAL A 125 2.75 10.97 6.23
N CYS A 126 2.41 12.19 5.84
CA CYS A 126 1.79 13.16 6.74
C CYS A 126 0.35 12.77 7.11
N GLY A 127 -0.39 12.17 6.19
CA GLY A 127 -1.76 11.72 6.39
C GLY A 127 -1.87 10.63 7.44
N GLU A 128 -0.93 9.68 7.46
CA GLU A 128 -0.85 8.67 8.52
C GLU A 128 -0.61 9.32 9.89
N ALA A 129 0.31 10.28 9.97
CA ALA A 129 0.58 10.99 11.22
C ALA A 129 -0.62 11.82 11.71
N ILE A 130 -1.32 12.51 10.80
CA ILE A 130 -2.55 13.26 11.12
C ILE A 130 -3.64 12.32 11.64
N ARG A 131 -3.82 11.16 11.00
CA ARG A 131 -4.76 10.14 11.49
C ARG A 131 -4.40 9.70 12.90
N ARG A 132 -3.13 9.39 13.17
CA ARG A 132 -2.67 9.00 14.52
C ARG A 132 -2.86 10.12 15.54
N ILE A 133 -2.60 11.38 15.20
CA ILE A 133 -2.89 12.54 16.06
C ILE A 133 -4.38 12.60 16.40
N ASN A 134 -5.25 12.45 15.40
CA ASN A 134 -6.70 12.45 15.60
C ASN A 134 -7.17 11.27 16.44
N SER A 135 -6.61 10.08 16.23
CA SER A 135 -6.90 8.89 17.05
C SER A 135 -6.49 9.10 18.51
N LEU A 136 -5.32 9.70 18.76
CA LEU A 136 -4.86 10.02 20.11
C LEU A 136 -5.73 11.11 20.77
N LYS A 137 -6.14 12.13 20.02
CA LYS A 137 -7.05 13.16 20.53
C LYS A 137 -8.42 12.60 20.93
N ASN A 138 -8.91 11.63 20.17
CA ASN A 138 -10.18 10.96 20.39
C ASN A 138 -10.01 9.59 21.08
N TYR A 139 -8.93 9.42 21.85
CA TYR A 139 -8.47 8.12 22.36
C TYR A 139 -9.60 7.30 22.98
N SER A 140 -10.40 7.86 23.90
CA SER A 140 -11.46 7.12 24.60
C SER A 140 -12.51 6.51 23.66
N SER A 141 -12.85 7.19 22.57
CA SER A 141 -13.80 6.68 21.59
C SER A 141 -13.18 5.65 20.65
N VAL A 142 -11.91 5.84 20.28
CA VAL A 142 -11.20 4.98 19.34
C VAL A 142 -10.75 3.68 20.03
N SER A 143 -10.25 3.75 21.27
CA SER A 143 -9.89 2.58 22.05
C SER A 143 -11.09 1.70 22.34
N SER A 144 -12.24 2.29 22.71
CA SER A 144 -13.48 1.53 22.92
C SER A 144 -13.97 0.83 21.65
N ASP A 145 -13.89 1.48 20.48
CA ASP A 145 -14.21 0.86 19.18
C ASP A 145 -13.23 -0.27 18.84
N LEU A 146 -11.92 -0.08 19.06
CA LEU A 146 -10.90 -1.09 18.83
C LEU A 146 -11.06 -2.30 19.75
N GLU A 147 -11.32 -2.10 21.05
CA GLU A 147 -11.62 -3.18 22.00
C GLU A 147 -12.88 -3.95 21.60
N SER A 148 -13.93 -3.26 21.12
CA SER A 148 -15.15 -3.92 20.66
C SER A 148 -14.90 -4.81 19.44
N LYS A 149 -14.05 -4.35 18.50
CA LYS A 149 -13.65 -5.11 17.30
C LYS A 149 -12.75 -6.29 17.64
N LEU A 150 -11.88 -6.15 18.65
CA LEU A 150 -11.06 -7.26 19.15
C LEU A 150 -11.95 -8.36 19.75
N LYS A 151 -12.91 -8.00 20.62
CA LYS A 151 -13.86 -8.96 21.20
C LYS A 151 -14.67 -9.71 20.14
N GLN A 152 -15.20 -8.99 19.13
CA GLN A 152 -15.91 -9.62 18.02
C GLN A 152 -15.02 -10.54 17.16
N SER A 153 -13.71 -10.27 17.11
CA SER A 153 -12.76 -11.10 16.37
C SER A 153 -12.34 -12.35 17.15
N GLU A 154 -12.50 -12.38 18.47
CA GLU A 154 -12.22 -13.55 19.33
C GLU A 154 -13.40 -14.52 19.42
N GLU A 155 -14.62 -14.02 19.21
CA GLU A 155 -15.86 -14.83 19.21
C GLU A 155 -16.12 -15.57 17.88
N ASN A 156 -15.41 -15.25 16.80
CA ASN A 156 -15.52 -15.85 15.46
C ASN A 156 -14.36 -16.79 15.12
#